data_AF-A0A9E5T8U7-F1
#
_entry.id   AF-A0A9E5T8U7-F1
#
_cell.length_a   1.000
_cell.length_b   1.000
_cell.length_c   1.000
_cell.angle_alpha   90.00
_cell.angle_beta   90.00
_cell.angle_gamma   90.00
#
_symmetry.space_group_name_H-M   'P 1'
#
loop_
_entity.id
_entity.type
_entity.pdbx_description
1 polymer ?
#
loop_
_entity_poly.entity_id
_entity_poly.type
_entity_poly.pdbx_seq_one_letter_code
_entity_poly.pdbx_strand_id
1 'polypeptide(L)'
;MQPLIRHDSVSIGDTVQTLLLATKARQLGYEATDLEITRYLYALVDNKLNEDQLKAEMIGADRRFSLRGIYEVLREEMLAQKLFEDFYRGWQAAPPGQQLEYYARLHRRIQLELLSVPVESFLSDVPEPSEEELSEYFAKYKTRLQPVDFLGGQSLLAADPGFKLPHRVSVEYVMGHVEELMDEVRDEIREEEIAAYYEENKVSDERLHAEDELALPDIDPQNANDEQDKTDPDAEQPEKGKDAGNQEEEPVEQKEEADQPEENSSQEKPLEFKPLDEVRDDIHQILARRRAAERLEEKFAAISGKMDAYYQARIYAEPGEQPTYRRPDIEAAAKEQGLKYEKQELLSARQFRDQTHIGRSRKTSQPTEANFMSAATLFPSLVFEEGEQSWFSPQRTVDDDDIQYLFWKTNEELETIPDLNAVRDQVVRAWRMGAGRFKDDQTARQRARAWAETAAQQVQDGNSLAKVAQGRPGSQLRETEYFSWLTTGSAPSFNPLQSPPVRLSTVGGVDQVGPEFMKAVFAARPGQAVVAMNHPQTNVYVAKVLQENKSPATIEQNFLDALGQPMVANQIQQAARLDWRGVQKKWLDQLDEEFDVVWLQPDLQFRDN
;
A
#
# COMPACT_ATOMS: atom_id res chain seq x y z
N MET A 1 22.07 -4.92 -1.87
CA MET A 1 22.14 -3.46 -2.06
C MET A 1 21.11 -3.11 -3.12
N GLN A 2 20.12 -2.28 -2.80
CA GLN A 2 19.26 -1.70 -3.83
C GLN A 2 19.82 -0.32 -4.19
N PRO A 3 20.02 -0.01 -5.49
CA PRO A 3 20.42 1.33 -5.89
C PRO A 3 19.34 2.35 -5.53
N LEU A 4 19.74 3.61 -5.26
CA LEU A 4 18.80 4.73 -5.11
C LEU A 4 17.99 4.98 -6.39
N ILE A 5 18.44 4.45 -7.53
CA ILE A 5 17.82 4.60 -8.84
C ILE A 5 17.21 3.26 -9.27
N ARG A 6 15.87 3.19 -9.38
CA ARG A 6 15.21 2.12 -10.14
C ARG A 6 15.53 2.32 -11.62
N HIS A 7 15.89 1.24 -12.33
CA HIS A 7 16.38 1.28 -13.72
C HIS A 7 15.37 1.81 -14.77
N ASP A 8 14.16 2.20 -14.37
CA ASP A 8 13.10 2.66 -15.26
C ASP A 8 12.90 4.18 -15.09
N SER A 9 13.68 4.96 -15.84
CA SER A 9 13.68 6.43 -15.97
C SER A 9 14.20 7.25 -14.78
N VAL A 10 15.34 7.95 -14.98
CA VAL A 10 15.86 8.98 -14.07
C VAL A 10 15.06 10.26 -14.29
N SER A 11 14.40 10.77 -13.26
CA SER A 11 13.69 12.05 -13.34
C SER A 11 14.63 13.24 -13.10
N ILE A 12 14.20 14.44 -13.54
CA ILE A 12 14.90 15.69 -13.21
C ILE A 12 14.97 15.89 -11.68
N GLY A 13 13.91 15.48 -10.97
CA GLY A 13 13.86 15.50 -9.51
C GLY A 13 14.98 14.68 -8.88
N ASP A 14 15.17 13.45 -9.34
CA ASP A 14 16.21 12.55 -8.85
C ASP A 14 17.61 13.16 -9.03
N THR A 15 17.85 13.75 -10.20
CA THR A 15 19.15 14.37 -10.52
C THR A 15 19.45 15.55 -9.59
N VAL A 16 18.47 16.42 -9.35
CA VAL A 16 18.62 17.55 -8.43
C VAL A 16 18.86 17.04 -7.01
N GLN A 17 18.09 16.05 -6.55
CA GLN A 17 18.26 15.46 -5.22
C GLN A 17 19.64 14.85 -5.03
N THR A 18 20.14 14.06 -5.99
CA THR A 18 21.50 13.52 -5.96
C THR A 18 22.53 14.64 -5.83
N LEU A 19 22.39 15.72 -6.60
CA LEU A 19 23.31 16.85 -6.54
C LEU A 19 23.33 17.52 -5.16
N LEU A 20 22.17 17.76 -4.54
CA LEU A 20 22.06 18.36 -3.22
C LEU A 20 22.68 17.46 -2.14
N LEU A 21 22.37 16.16 -2.18
CA LEU A 21 22.92 15.18 -1.25
C LEU A 21 24.44 15.04 -1.41
N ALA A 22 24.95 14.94 -2.63
CA ALA A 22 26.39 14.87 -2.89
C ALA A 22 27.11 16.15 -2.43
N THR A 23 26.48 17.32 -2.62
CA THR A 23 27.01 18.61 -2.15
C THR A 23 27.05 18.67 -0.64
N LYS A 24 25.98 18.25 0.04
CA LYS A 24 25.94 18.17 1.50
C LYS A 24 26.96 17.17 2.04
N ALA A 25 27.09 16.01 1.40
CA ALA A 25 28.08 14.99 1.77
C ALA A 25 29.50 15.58 1.71
N ARG A 26 29.85 16.32 0.65
CA ARG A 26 31.14 17.03 0.55
C ARG A 26 31.34 18.05 1.67
N GLN A 27 30.31 18.84 2.01
CA GLN A 27 30.39 19.79 3.13
C GLN A 27 30.62 19.10 4.49
N LEU A 28 30.07 17.91 4.67
CA LEU A 28 30.23 17.08 5.86
C LEU A 28 31.55 16.28 5.88
N GLY A 29 32.37 16.39 4.82
CA GLY A 29 33.67 15.72 4.72
C GLY A 29 33.61 14.28 4.23
N TYR A 30 32.50 13.85 3.61
CA TYR A 30 32.44 12.56 2.93
C TYR A 30 33.33 12.57 1.69
N GLU A 31 34.04 11.48 1.48
CA GLU A 31 34.83 11.22 0.28
C GLU A 31 34.34 9.93 -0.38
N ALA A 32 34.29 9.91 -1.70
CA ALA A 32 34.17 8.68 -2.48
C ALA A 32 35.43 8.59 -3.33
N THR A 33 36.32 7.64 -3.03
CA THR A 33 37.62 7.49 -3.70
C THR A 33 37.51 6.66 -4.97
N ASP A 34 38.48 6.77 -5.88
CA ASP A 34 38.51 5.97 -7.12
C ASP A 34 38.53 4.47 -6.83
N LEU A 35 39.16 4.08 -5.71
CA LEU A 35 39.20 2.71 -5.25
C LEU A 35 37.81 2.20 -4.85
N GLU A 36 37.02 3.01 -4.15
CA GLU A 36 35.66 2.66 -3.76
C GLU A 36 34.74 2.55 -4.97
N ILE A 37 34.85 3.48 -5.92
CA ILE A 37 34.12 3.45 -7.20
C ILE A 37 34.48 2.18 -7.97
N THR A 38 35.76 1.85 -8.04
CA THR A 38 36.24 0.65 -8.71
C THR A 38 35.70 -0.62 -8.04
N ARG A 39 35.69 -0.69 -6.71
CA ARG A 39 35.10 -1.82 -5.95
C ARG A 39 33.60 -1.94 -6.20
N TYR A 40 32.88 -0.82 -6.22
CA TYR A 40 31.45 -0.80 -6.54
C TYR A 40 31.18 -1.38 -7.93
N LEU A 41 31.95 -0.96 -8.94
CA LEU A 41 31.83 -1.47 -10.30
C LEU A 41 32.13 -2.97 -10.39
N TYR A 42 33.15 -3.46 -9.68
CA TYR A 42 33.44 -4.89 -9.60
C TYR A 42 32.30 -5.69 -8.95
N ALA A 43 31.71 -5.17 -7.87
CA ALA A 43 30.57 -5.79 -7.22
C ALA A 43 29.35 -5.84 -8.15
N LEU A 44 29.13 -4.81 -8.96
CA LEU A 44 28.03 -4.74 -9.93
C LEU A 44 28.12 -5.83 -11.01
N VAL A 45 29.33 -6.23 -11.40
CA VAL A 45 29.57 -7.27 -12.40
C VAL A 45 29.86 -8.65 -11.79
N ASP A 46 29.48 -8.87 -10.52
CA ASP A 46 29.78 -10.09 -9.74
C ASP A 46 31.27 -10.51 -9.79
N ASN A 47 32.19 -9.55 -9.90
CA ASN A 47 33.62 -9.78 -10.12
C ASN A 47 33.97 -10.64 -11.35
N LYS A 48 33.07 -10.71 -12.35
CA LYS A 48 33.26 -11.53 -13.56
C LYS A 48 34.16 -10.89 -14.62
N LEU A 49 34.37 -9.58 -14.55
CA LEU A 49 35.25 -8.83 -15.45
C LEU A 49 36.53 -8.43 -14.74
N ASN A 50 37.65 -8.47 -15.45
CA ASN A 50 38.91 -7.87 -14.99
C ASN A 50 38.97 -6.36 -15.32
N GLU A 51 39.98 -5.66 -14.80
CA GLU A 51 40.08 -4.19 -14.88
C GLU A 51 40.05 -3.66 -16.32
N ASP A 52 40.75 -4.33 -17.23
CA ASP A 52 40.85 -3.90 -18.63
C ASP A 52 39.54 -4.15 -19.38
N GLN A 53 38.87 -5.27 -19.11
CA GLN A 53 37.54 -5.57 -19.63
C GLN A 53 36.51 -4.56 -19.12
N LEU A 54 36.49 -4.28 -17.82
CA LEU A 54 35.58 -3.31 -17.22
C LEU A 54 35.77 -1.91 -17.83
N LYS A 55 37.01 -1.44 -17.98
CA LYS A 55 37.31 -0.15 -18.63
C LYS A 55 36.88 -0.13 -20.10
N ALA A 56 37.09 -1.22 -20.82
CA ALA A 56 36.67 -1.35 -22.22
C ALA A 56 35.14 -1.28 -22.35
N GLU A 57 34.40 -1.96 -21.48
CA GLU A 57 32.94 -1.91 -21.44
C GLU A 57 32.42 -0.51 -21.06
N MET A 58 33.02 0.15 -20.06
CA MET A 58 32.61 1.49 -19.61
C MET A 58 32.77 2.56 -20.69
N ILE A 59 33.86 2.52 -21.47
CA ILE A 59 34.10 3.49 -22.55
C ILE A 59 33.16 3.23 -23.73
N GLY A 60 32.70 1.98 -23.89
CA GLY A 60 31.84 1.50 -24.95
C GLY A 60 32.51 1.55 -26.34
N ALA A 61 31.93 0.85 -27.32
CA ALA A 61 32.46 0.83 -28.69
C ALA A 61 32.46 2.22 -29.38
N ASP A 62 31.59 3.12 -28.93
CA ASP A 62 31.30 4.41 -29.55
C ASP A 62 32.02 5.60 -28.88
N ARG A 63 32.82 5.36 -27.82
CA ARG A 63 33.63 6.35 -27.07
C ARG A 63 32.91 7.63 -26.65
N ARG A 64 31.59 7.59 -26.46
CA ARG A 64 30.77 8.75 -26.10
C ARG A 64 31.06 9.31 -24.71
N PHE A 65 31.63 8.50 -23.82
CA PHE A 65 31.97 8.89 -22.45
C PHE A 65 33.46 8.68 -22.16
N SER A 66 34.06 9.59 -21.41
CA SER A 66 35.42 9.40 -20.89
C SER A 66 35.37 8.60 -19.58
N LEU A 67 36.37 7.74 -19.34
CA LEU A 67 36.48 7.00 -18.08
C LEU A 67 36.46 7.94 -16.88
N ARG A 68 37.14 9.09 -16.99
CA ARG A 68 37.12 10.15 -15.98
C ARG A 68 35.70 10.68 -15.73
N GLY A 69 34.94 10.97 -16.78
CA GLY A 69 33.57 11.47 -16.65
C GLY A 69 32.64 10.44 -15.99
N ILE A 70 32.79 9.16 -16.30
CA ILE A 70 32.02 8.09 -15.62
C ILE A 70 32.39 8.01 -14.14
N TYR A 71 33.68 8.08 -13.81
CA TYR A 71 34.13 8.12 -12.42
C TYR A 71 33.64 9.37 -11.69
N GLU A 72 33.54 10.53 -12.35
CA GLU A 72 33.01 11.76 -11.76
C GLU A 72 31.51 11.62 -11.43
N VAL A 73 30.70 11.12 -12.37
CA VAL A 73 29.26 10.86 -12.13
C VAL A 73 29.07 9.83 -11.02
N LEU A 74 29.78 8.70 -11.07
CA LEU A 74 29.70 7.68 -10.03
C LEU A 74 30.14 8.21 -8.66
N ARG A 75 31.07 9.15 -8.61
CA ARG A 75 31.49 9.77 -7.35
C ARG A 75 30.35 10.58 -6.74
N GLU A 76 29.64 11.37 -7.53
CA GLU A 76 28.49 12.13 -7.07
C GLU A 76 27.40 11.22 -6.52
N GLU A 77 27.06 10.15 -7.26
CA GLU A 77 26.09 9.14 -6.82
C GLU A 77 26.53 8.44 -5.52
N MET A 78 27.79 8.03 -5.42
CA MET A 78 28.30 7.37 -4.21
C MET A 78 28.31 8.31 -3.00
N LEU A 79 28.59 9.59 -3.18
CA LEU A 79 28.51 10.58 -2.11
C LEU A 79 27.08 10.77 -1.63
N ALA A 80 26.13 10.92 -2.57
CA ALA A 80 24.71 11.02 -2.24
C ALA A 80 24.22 9.76 -1.50
N GLN A 81 24.58 8.58 -2.01
CA GLN A 81 24.24 7.30 -1.41
C GLN A 81 24.83 7.14 0.00
N LYS A 82 26.11 7.46 0.22
CA LYS A 82 26.75 7.37 1.55
C LYS A 82 26.02 8.23 2.58
N LEU A 83 25.72 9.47 2.23
CA LEU A 83 24.99 10.38 3.13
C LEU A 83 23.58 9.86 3.42
N PHE A 84 22.88 9.38 2.39
CA PHE A 84 21.54 8.83 2.52
C PHE A 84 21.54 7.53 3.36
N GLU A 85 22.51 6.65 3.16
CA GLU A 85 22.69 5.44 3.95
C GLU A 85 22.99 5.74 5.42
N ASP A 86 23.86 6.70 5.71
CA ASP A 86 24.18 7.08 7.09
C ASP A 86 22.96 7.68 7.80
N PHE A 87 22.20 8.53 7.11
CA PHE A 87 20.91 9.03 7.59
C PHE A 87 19.94 7.88 7.90
N TYR A 88 19.87 6.86 7.04
CA TYR A 88 19.03 5.68 7.24
C TYR A 88 19.53 4.74 8.36
N ARG A 89 20.83 4.49 8.45
CA ARG A 89 21.46 3.64 9.48
C ARG A 89 21.33 4.23 10.87
N GLY A 90 21.54 5.54 11.00
CA GLY A 90 21.34 6.26 12.27
C GLY A 90 19.90 6.10 12.80
N TRP A 91 18.94 5.91 11.90
CA TRP A 91 17.53 5.73 12.26
C TRP A 91 17.14 4.28 12.59
N GLN A 92 17.70 3.27 11.89
CA GLN A 92 17.40 1.86 12.19
C GLN A 92 17.74 1.49 13.65
N ALA A 93 18.66 2.21 14.26
CA ALA A 93 19.01 2.11 15.68
C ALA A 93 18.20 3.10 16.55
N ALA A 94 16.87 2.96 16.59
CA ALA A 94 16.04 3.76 17.50
C ALA A 94 16.50 3.57 18.96
N PRO A 95 16.85 4.64 19.72
CA PRO A 95 17.24 4.53 21.12
C PRO A 95 16.13 3.92 21.99
N PRO A 96 16.46 3.33 23.16
CA PRO A 96 15.46 2.66 24.01
C PRO A 96 14.23 3.51 24.35
N GLY A 97 14.42 4.81 24.63
CA GLY A 97 13.31 5.73 24.89
C GLY A 97 12.39 5.94 23.67
N GLN A 98 12.95 5.92 22.46
CA GLN A 98 12.17 6.04 21.22
C GLN A 98 11.45 4.72 20.89
N GLN A 99 12.08 3.57 21.18
CA GLN A 99 11.41 2.27 21.07
C GLN A 99 10.21 2.19 22.02
N LEU A 100 10.36 2.67 23.26
CA LEU A 100 9.26 2.80 24.21
C LEU A 100 8.14 3.71 23.67
N GLU A 101 8.49 4.81 23.01
CA GLU A 101 7.48 5.69 22.38
C GLU A 101 6.71 4.96 21.27
N TYR A 102 7.39 4.24 20.37
CA TYR A 102 6.73 3.45 19.32
C TYR A 102 5.85 2.34 19.89
N TYR A 103 6.32 1.67 20.93
CA TYR A 103 5.53 0.69 21.68
C TYR A 103 4.29 1.36 22.29
N ALA A 104 4.44 2.51 22.95
CA ALA A 104 3.33 3.25 23.54
C ALA A 104 2.28 3.65 22.49
N ARG A 105 2.66 4.00 21.26
CA ARG A 105 1.72 4.34 20.19
C ARG A 105 0.78 3.18 19.80
N LEU A 106 1.18 1.93 20.03
CA LEU A 106 0.37 0.73 19.77
C LEU A 106 -0.44 0.29 21.00
N HIS A 107 0.11 0.47 22.20
CA HIS A 107 -0.43 -0.14 23.43
C HIS A 107 -1.12 0.83 24.40
N ARG A 108 -0.81 2.13 24.33
CA ARG A 108 -1.54 3.18 25.06
C ARG A 108 -2.81 3.51 24.29
N ARG A 109 -3.94 3.45 24.97
CA ARG A 109 -5.25 3.81 24.41
C ARG A 109 -5.89 4.93 25.22
N ILE A 110 -6.50 5.86 24.52
CA ILE A 110 -7.19 7.00 25.12
C ILE A 110 -8.66 7.01 24.68
N GLN A 111 -9.50 7.59 25.52
CA GLN A 111 -10.88 7.92 25.20
C GLN A 111 -11.03 9.45 25.15
N LEU A 112 -11.70 9.97 24.14
CA LEU A 112 -11.88 11.41 23.94
C LEU A 112 -13.36 11.80 23.97
N GLU A 113 -13.63 13.00 24.48
CA GLU A 113 -14.82 13.78 24.17
C GLU A 113 -14.40 14.84 23.12
N LEU A 114 -15.05 14.82 21.96
CA LEU A 114 -14.68 15.59 20.77
C LEU A 114 -15.81 16.55 20.40
N LEU A 115 -15.49 17.82 20.22
CA LEU A 115 -16.34 18.79 19.55
C LEU A 115 -15.76 19.11 18.17
N SER A 116 -16.43 18.63 17.13
CA SER A 116 -16.09 18.89 15.73
C SER A 116 -16.80 20.13 15.21
N VAL A 117 -16.07 21.00 14.50
CA VAL A 117 -16.62 22.16 13.79
C VAL A 117 -16.08 22.20 12.36
N PRO A 118 -16.95 22.22 11.34
CA PRO A 118 -16.54 22.41 9.96
C PRO A 118 -15.90 23.78 9.77
N VAL A 119 -14.71 23.82 9.16
CA VAL A 119 -14.01 25.07 8.84
C VAL A 119 -14.83 25.92 7.87
N GLU A 120 -15.64 25.27 7.02
CA GLU A 120 -16.56 25.93 6.10
C GLU A 120 -17.52 26.91 6.79
N SER A 121 -17.88 26.67 8.05
CA SER A 121 -18.72 27.58 8.84
C SER A 121 -18.09 28.95 9.08
N PHE A 122 -16.78 29.11 8.83
CA PHE A 122 -16.05 30.37 8.98
C PHE A 122 -15.86 31.11 7.66
N LEU A 123 -16.33 30.56 6.53
CA LEU A 123 -16.15 31.21 5.23
C LEU A 123 -16.79 32.60 5.20
N SER A 124 -17.99 32.78 5.77
CA SER A 124 -18.70 34.07 5.80
C SER A 124 -17.90 35.20 6.45
N ASP A 125 -16.96 34.86 7.34
CA ASP A 125 -16.12 35.82 8.06
C ASP A 125 -14.82 36.16 7.31
N VAL A 126 -14.58 35.51 6.17
CA VAL A 126 -13.42 35.74 5.30
C VAL A 126 -13.86 36.56 4.09
N PRO A 127 -13.19 37.69 3.78
CA PRO A 127 -13.50 38.47 2.59
C PRO A 127 -13.28 37.66 1.30
N GLU A 128 -13.95 38.06 0.23
CA GLU A 128 -13.67 37.50 -1.09
C GLU A 128 -12.32 37.98 -1.63
N PRO A 129 -11.59 37.13 -2.37
CA PRO A 129 -10.35 37.55 -3.02
C PRO A 129 -10.60 38.58 -4.11
N SER A 130 -9.64 39.47 -4.32
CA SER A 130 -9.59 40.27 -5.55
C SER A 130 -9.34 39.39 -6.78
N GLU A 131 -9.63 39.92 -7.98
CA GLU A 131 -9.37 39.22 -9.25
C GLU A 131 -7.89 38.86 -9.42
N GLU A 132 -7.00 39.76 -9.01
CA GLU A 132 -5.55 39.56 -9.09
C GLU A 132 -5.11 38.40 -8.18
N GLU A 133 -5.52 38.42 -6.91
CA GLU A 133 -5.23 37.35 -5.95
C GLU A 133 -5.80 36.01 -6.39
N LEU A 134 -7.01 36.01 -6.96
CA LEU A 134 -7.66 34.79 -7.43
C LEU A 134 -6.94 34.20 -8.65
N SER A 135 -6.53 35.05 -9.59
CA SER A 135 -5.79 34.65 -10.79
C SER A 135 -4.41 34.11 -10.43
N GLU A 136 -3.66 34.78 -9.54
CA GLU A 136 -2.36 34.32 -9.07
C GLU A 136 -2.47 32.98 -8.33
N TYR A 137 -3.47 32.85 -7.45
CA TYR A 137 -3.73 31.63 -6.72
C TYR A 137 -4.11 30.46 -7.63
N PHE A 138 -4.95 30.70 -8.64
CA PHE A 138 -5.28 29.70 -9.65
C PHE A 138 -4.04 29.31 -10.47
N ALA A 139 -3.26 30.29 -10.95
CA ALA A 139 -2.06 30.05 -11.73
C ALA A 139 -1.07 29.13 -11.01
N LYS A 140 -0.94 29.27 -9.68
CA LYS A 140 -0.07 28.44 -8.84
C LYS A 140 -0.52 26.97 -8.74
N TYR A 141 -1.82 26.68 -8.84
CA TYR A 141 -2.39 25.37 -8.51
C TYR A 141 -3.19 24.70 -9.64
N LYS A 142 -3.28 25.34 -10.81
CA LYS A 142 -4.03 24.84 -11.97
C LYS A 142 -3.44 23.60 -12.65
N THR A 143 -2.13 23.38 -12.51
CA THR A 143 -1.41 22.26 -13.17
C THR A 143 -1.39 20.99 -12.35
N ARG A 144 -1.79 21.04 -11.07
CA ARG A 144 -1.74 19.88 -10.17
C ARG A 144 -3.13 19.31 -9.90
N LEU A 145 -3.20 17.99 -9.87
CA LEU A 145 -4.36 17.26 -9.33
C LEU A 145 -4.48 17.50 -7.83
N GLN A 146 -5.64 17.17 -7.26
CA GLN A 146 -5.84 17.22 -5.81
C GLN A 146 -4.79 16.33 -5.12
N PRO A 147 -3.85 16.90 -4.35
CA PRO A 147 -2.76 16.10 -3.79
C PRO A 147 -3.25 15.19 -2.68
N VAL A 148 -2.53 14.08 -2.53
CA VAL A 148 -2.79 13.03 -1.56
C VAL A 148 -1.48 12.73 -0.84
N ASP A 149 -1.51 12.71 0.48
CA ASP A 149 -0.39 12.30 1.30
C ASP A 149 -0.57 10.84 1.73
N PHE A 150 0.47 10.03 1.57
CA PHE A 150 0.50 8.67 2.13
C PHE A 150 1.10 8.70 3.54
N LEU A 151 0.26 8.68 4.57
CA LEU A 151 0.66 8.83 5.97
C LEU A 151 0.13 7.69 6.80
N GLY A 152 1.01 7.08 7.60
CA GLY A 152 0.63 6.01 8.51
C GLY A 152 -0.05 4.82 7.83
N GLY A 153 0.37 4.46 6.61
CA GLY A 153 -0.24 3.37 5.85
C GLY A 153 -1.62 3.70 5.24
N GLN A 154 -1.99 4.98 5.18
CA GLN A 154 -3.27 5.45 4.64
C GLN A 154 -3.05 6.55 3.60
N SER A 155 -3.96 6.64 2.64
CA SER A 155 -4.02 7.68 1.62
C SER A 155 -4.99 8.78 2.08
N LEU A 156 -4.46 9.96 2.42
CA LEU A 156 -5.22 11.08 2.97
C LEU A 156 -5.18 12.27 2.01
N LEU A 157 -6.26 13.05 1.92
CA LEU A 157 -6.26 14.30 1.17
C LEU A 157 -5.31 15.30 1.80
N ALA A 158 -4.39 15.85 1.01
CA ALA A 158 -3.57 16.96 1.45
C ALA A 158 -4.45 18.21 1.69
N ALA A 159 -4.01 19.06 2.62
CA ALA A 159 -4.67 20.34 2.88
C ALA A 159 -4.45 21.38 1.75
N ASP A 160 -3.56 21.06 0.81
CA ASP A 160 -3.24 21.83 -0.39
C ASP A 160 -4.28 21.60 -1.50
N PRO A 161 -4.64 22.63 -2.30
CA PRO A 161 -5.64 22.50 -3.36
C PRO A 161 -5.04 21.99 -4.68
N GLY A 162 -5.76 21.22 -5.47
CA GLY A 162 -5.41 21.01 -6.89
C GLY A 162 -6.60 21.32 -7.79
N PHE A 163 -6.38 22.10 -8.85
CA PHE A 163 -7.46 22.48 -9.77
C PHE A 163 -7.39 21.79 -11.14
N LYS A 164 -6.36 20.98 -11.42
CA LYS A 164 -6.34 20.16 -12.63
C LYS A 164 -7.49 19.14 -12.55
N LEU A 165 -8.26 19.01 -13.63
CA LEU A 165 -9.29 17.99 -13.71
C LEU A 165 -8.61 16.63 -13.93
N PRO A 166 -8.94 15.60 -13.13
CA PRO A 166 -8.36 14.27 -13.30
C PRO A 166 -8.82 13.63 -14.61
N HIS A 167 -8.07 12.62 -15.05
CA HIS A 167 -8.53 11.71 -16.08
C HIS A 167 -9.85 11.07 -15.62
N ARG A 168 -10.89 11.14 -16.45
CA ARG A 168 -12.21 10.55 -16.20
C ARG A 168 -12.62 9.63 -17.34
N VAL A 169 -13.30 8.54 -17.01
CA VAL A 169 -13.83 7.59 -18.00
C VAL A 169 -15.27 7.26 -17.68
N SER A 170 -16.03 6.94 -18.73
CA SER A 170 -17.37 6.36 -18.60
C SER A 170 -17.32 4.87 -18.91
N VAL A 171 -18.06 4.09 -18.12
CA VAL A 171 -17.99 2.62 -18.15
C VAL A 171 -19.40 2.08 -18.16
N GLU A 172 -19.61 1.05 -18.97
CA GLU A 172 -20.79 0.20 -18.92
C GLU A 172 -20.35 -1.18 -18.48
N TYR A 173 -21.12 -1.78 -17.58
CA TYR A 173 -20.80 -3.12 -17.08
C TYR A 173 -22.04 -3.94 -16.77
N VAL A 174 -21.83 -5.25 -16.87
CA VAL A 174 -22.74 -6.28 -16.43
C VAL A 174 -22.12 -6.94 -15.21
N MET A 175 -22.93 -7.19 -14.18
CA MET A 175 -22.50 -7.86 -12.96
C MET A 175 -23.29 -9.14 -12.74
N GLY A 176 -22.60 -10.14 -12.18
CA GLY A 176 -23.19 -11.39 -11.77
C GLY A 176 -22.70 -11.79 -10.39
N HIS A 177 -23.65 -12.16 -9.52
CA HIS A 177 -23.38 -12.69 -8.20
C HIS A 177 -23.41 -14.21 -8.28
N VAL A 178 -22.29 -14.86 -7.95
CA VAL A 178 -22.24 -16.33 -7.89
C VAL A 178 -23.21 -16.85 -6.83
N GLU A 179 -23.30 -16.17 -5.68
CA GLU A 179 -24.20 -16.56 -4.58
C GLU A 179 -25.68 -16.53 -5.00
N GLU A 180 -26.13 -15.52 -5.76
CA GLU A 180 -27.52 -15.47 -6.26
C GLU A 180 -27.83 -16.65 -7.20
N LEU A 181 -26.84 -17.12 -7.97
CA LEU A 181 -26.97 -18.27 -8.86
C LEU A 181 -26.83 -19.61 -8.13
N MET A 182 -26.15 -19.65 -6.98
CA MET A 182 -26.02 -20.86 -6.17
C MET A 182 -27.38 -21.34 -5.68
N ASP A 183 -28.27 -20.42 -5.30
CA ASP A 183 -29.64 -20.74 -4.91
C ASP A 183 -30.45 -21.35 -6.06
N GLU A 184 -30.20 -20.93 -7.31
CA GLU A 184 -30.88 -21.49 -8.50
C GLU A 184 -30.44 -22.92 -8.80
N VAL A 185 -29.14 -23.22 -8.67
CA VAL A 185 -28.56 -24.52 -9.03
C VAL A 185 -28.52 -25.52 -7.87
N ARG A 186 -28.88 -25.07 -6.66
CA ARG A 186 -28.80 -25.88 -5.43
C ARG A 186 -29.60 -27.18 -5.58
N ASP A 187 -30.83 -27.08 -6.08
CA ASP A 187 -31.73 -28.22 -6.24
C ASP A 187 -31.35 -29.13 -7.44
N GLU A 188 -30.39 -28.71 -8.27
CA GLU A 188 -29.90 -29.51 -9.41
C GLU A 188 -28.81 -30.50 -9.00
N ILE A 189 -28.21 -30.34 -7.81
CA ILE A 189 -27.13 -31.21 -7.31
C ILE A 189 -27.73 -32.49 -6.75
N ARG A 190 -27.27 -33.62 -7.29
CA ARG A 190 -27.75 -34.94 -6.87
C ARG A 190 -26.84 -35.55 -5.81
N GLU A 191 -27.42 -36.39 -4.98
CA GLU A 191 -26.68 -37.14 -3.96
C GLU A 191 -25.54 -37.98 -4.54
N GLU A 192 -25.76 -38.51 -5.74
CA GLU A 192 -24.76 -39.27 -6.51
C GLU A 192 -23.53 -38.41 -6.85
N GLU A 193 -23.73 -37.12 -7.15
CA GLU A 193 -22.63 -36.18 -7.46
C GLU A 193 -21.84 -35.82 -6.21
N ILE A 194 -22.51 -35.67 -5.06
CA ILE A 194 -21.88 -35.41 -3.76
C ILE A 194 -21.01 -36.60 -3.36
N ALA A 195 -21.54 -37.82 -3.46
CA ALA A 195 -20.81 -39.04 -3.15
C ALA A 195 -19.60 -39.25 -4.10
N ALA A 196 -19.76 -38.97 -5.39
CA ALA A 196 -18.67 -39.04 -6.36
C ALA A 196 -17.57 -38.01 -6.03
N TYR A 197 -17.93 -36.76 -5.74
CA TYR A 197 -16.96 -35.73 -5.36
C TYR A 197 -16.19 -36.14 -4.10
N TYR A 198 -16.87 -36.65 -3.07
CA TYR A 198 -16.22 -37.14 -1.86
C TYR A 198 -15.21 -38.25 -2.16
N GLU A 199 -15.60 -39.28 -2.90
CA GLU A 199 -14.71 -40.41 -3.20
C GLU A 199 -13.50 -39.99 -4.06
N GLU A 200 -13.68 -39.07 -5.01
CA GLU A 200 -12.61 -38.57 -5.87
C GLU A 200 -11.65 -37.62 -5.16
N ASN A 201 -12.13 -36.84 -4.19
CA ASN A 201 -11.37 -35.74 -3.58
C ASN A 201 -10.97 -35.98 -2.12
N LYS A 202 -11.44 -37.04 -1.46
CA LYS A 202 -11.15 -37.32 -0.04
C LYS A 202 -9.66 -37.39 0.31
N VAL A 203 -8.80 -37.76 -0.65
CA VAL A 203 -7.34 -37.84 -0.44
C VAL A 203 -6.64 -36.50 -0.63
N SER A 204 -7.18 -35.62 -1.47
CA SER A 204 -6.54 -34.36 -1.88
C SER A 204 -7.12 -33.12 -1.20
N ASP A 205 -8.36 -33.17 -0.74
CA ASP A 205 -9.04 -32.06 -0.09
C ASP A 205 -8.91 -32.20 1.43
N GLU A 206 -7.93 -31.48 2.01
CA GLU A 206 -7.63 -31.51 3.45
C GLU A 206 -8.83 -31.19 4.34
N ARG A 207 -9.86 -30.50 3.82
CA ARG A 207 -11.10 -30.21 4.58
C ARG A 207 -11.90 -31.48 4.90
N LEU A 208 -11.75 -32.51 4.05
CA LEU A 208 -12.39 -33.83 4.19
C LEU A 208 -11.60 -34.75 5.13
N HIS A 209 -10.40 -34.35 5.55
CA HIS A 209 -9.61 -35.11 6.52
C HIS A 209 -10.12 -34.85 7.94
N ALA A 210 -10.11 -35.88 8.78
CA ALA A 210 -10.31 -35.70 10.21
C ALA A 210 -9.08 -34.97 10.77
N GLU A 211 -9.28 -33.90 11.56
CA GLU A 211 -8.16 -33.19 12.17
C GLU A 211 -7.43 -34.16 13.11
N ASP A 212 -6.18 -34.51 12.78
CA ASP A 212 -5.27 -35.17 13.72
C ASP A 212 -4.87 -34.10 14.73
N GLU A 213 -5.41 -34.21 15.95
CA GLU A 213 -5.00 -33.40 17.11
C GLU A 213 -3.46 -33.39 17.13
N LEU A 214 -2.83 -32.21 17.06
CA LEU A 214 -1.38 -32.03 17.06
C LEU A 214 -0.74 -32.77 18.25
N ALA A 215 -0.42 -34.05 18.07
CA ALA A 215 0.42 -34.81 18.97
C ALA A 215 1.85 -34.32 18.72
N LEU A 216 2.24 -33.26 19.44
CA LEU A 216 3.64 -32.96 19.67
C LEU A 216 4.32 -34.26 20.12
N PRO A 217 5.49 -34.62 19.56
CA PRO A 217 6.17 -35.84 19.96
C PRO A 217 6.46 -35.78 21.46
N ASP A 218 6.02 -36.80 22.19
CA ASP A 218 6.41 -37.03 23.57
C ASP A 218 7.94 -37.11 23.61
N ILE A 219 8.59 -36.05 24.10
CA ILE A 219 9.95 -36.15 24.61
C ILE A 219 9.82 -36.90 25.93
N ASP A 220 10.09 -38.21 25.89
CA ASP A 220 10.19 -39.05 27.07
C ASP A 220 11.22 -38.46 28.06
N PRO A 221 10.83 -38.03 29.27
CA PRO A 221 11.74 -37.44 30.25
C PRO A 221 12.65 -38.47 30.96
N GLN A 222 12.67 -39.75 30.54
CA GLN A 222 13.41 -40.80 31.25
C GLN A 222 14.82 -41.13 30.77
N ASN A 223 15.41 -40.37 29.84
CA ASN A 223 16.86 -40.48 29.54
C ASN A 223 17.67 -39.25 29.98
N ALA A 224 17.30 -38.69 31.13
CA ALA A 224 18.07 -37.68 31.84
C ALA A 224 18.50 -38.21 33.23
N ASN A 225 19.47 -39.14 33.26
CA ASN A 225 20.60 -39.10 34.21
C ASN A 225 21.50 -40.33 34.09
N ASP A 226 22.78 -40.04 33.92
CA ASP A 226 24.02 -40.76 34.28
C ASP A 226 24.98 -40.58 33.09
N GLU A 227 25.99 -39.71 33.11
CA GLU A 227 26.92 -39.39 34.19
C GLU A 227 27.34 -37.91 34.20
N GLN A 228 27.35 -37.33 35.39
CA GLN A 228 28.32 -36.29 35.78
C GLN A 228 29.74 -36.87 35.65
N ASP A 229 30.72 -36.14 35.16
CA ASP A 229 31.46 -35.14 35.94
C ASP A 229 32.53 -34.45 35.07
N LYS A 230 32.90 -33.28 35.58
CA LYS A 230 33.81 -32.23 35.10
C LYS A 230 35.16 -32.70 34.53
N THR A 231 35.70 -31.93 33.58
CA THR A 231 36.78 -30.94 33.80
C THR A 231 37.11 -30.19 32.51
N ASP A 232 37.03 -28.86 32.54
CA ASP A 232 37.82 -27.93 31.69
C ASP A 232 39.30 -27.93 32.19
N PRO A 233 40.34 -27.40 31.51
CA PRO A 233 40.32 -26.56 30.28
C PRO A 233 41.50 -26.74 29.27
N ASP A 234 41.35 -26.07 28.13
CA ASP A 234 42.36 -25.35 27.30
C ASP A 234 43.51 -26.08 26.54
N ALA A 235 43.82 -25.45 25.39
CA ALA A 235 45.07 -25.43 24.61
C ALA A 235 45.47 -26.63 23.71
N GLU A 236 45.26 -26.47 22.39
CA GLU A 236 46.31 -26.12 21.41
C GLU A 236 45.81 -26.28 19.95
N GLN A 237 45.78 -25.17 19.22
CA GLN A 237 45.96 -25.09 17.76
C GLN A 237 47.46 -25.32 17.43
N PRO A 238 47.96 -25.51 16.17
CA PRO A 238 47.34 -25.21 14.86
C PRO A 238 47.77 -26.12 13.66
N GLU A 239 47.39 -25.67 12.45
CA GLU A 239 48.04 -25.82 11.12
C GLU A 239 47.78 -27.12 10.31
N LYS A 240 47.05 -27.07 9.19
CA LYS A 240 47.36 -26.60 7.80
C LYS A 240 48.08 -27.63 6.89
N GLY A 241 47.56 -27.76 5.67
CA GLY A 241 48.25 -28.28 4.48
C GLY A 241 47.42 -29.29 3.69
N LYS A 242 46.67 -28.88 2.66
CA LYS A 242 47.03 -28.90 1.22
C LYS A 242 47.34 -30.31 0.69
N ASP A 243 46.45 -30.92 -0.09
CA ASP A 243 46.23 -30.74 -1.56
C ASP A 243 47.08 -31.72 -2.38
N ALA A 244 46.49 -32.22 -3.46
CA ALA A 244 47.06 -32.86 -4.65
C ALA A 244 46.26 -34.11 -5.06
N GLY A 245 45.56 -33.95 -6.18
CA GLY A 245 44.82 -35.01 -6.86
C GLY A 245 45.67 -35.99 -7.68
N ASN A 246 44.88 -36.79 -8.41
CA ASN A 246 45.16 -37.45 -9.69
C ASN A 246 45.53 -38.94 -9.62
N GLN A 247 44.68 -39.81 -10.19
CA GLN A 247 44.94 -40.44 -11.50
C GLN A 247 43.79 -41.35 -11.97
N GLU A 248 43.52 -41.24 -13.26
CA GLU A 248 42.73 -42.10 -14.14
C GLU A 248 43.20 -43.58 -14.12
N GLU A 249 42.26 -44.51 -14.34
CA GLU A 249 42.37 -45.57 -15.36
C GLU A 249 41.06 -46.40 -15.43
N GLU A 250 40.35 -46.29 -16.56
CA GLU A 250 39.48 -47.31 -17.16
C GLU A 250 40.35 -48.20 -18.10
N PRO A 251 39.89 -49.34 -18.71
CA PRO A 251 38.57 -49.99 -18.67
C PRO A 251 38.62 -51.55 -18.57
N VAL A 252 37.44 -52.20 -18.55
CA VAL A 252 37.00 -53.31 -19.45
C VAL A 252 36.04 -54.34 -18.79
N GLU A 253 34.80 -54.32 -19.31
CA GLU A 253 33.79 -55.37 -19.59
C GLU A 253 33.01 -56.20 -18.53
N GLN A 254 31.68 -56.02 -18.66
CA GLN A 254 30.57 -56.99 -18.68
C GLN A 254 30.04 -57.57 -17.34
N LYS A 255 28.86 -57.10 -16.92
CA LYS A 255 27.56 -57.80 -17.13
C LYS A 255 26.38 -57.02 -16.57
N GLU A 256 25.28 -57.03 -17.33
CA GLU A 256 23.94 -56.63 -16.90
C GLU A 256 23.48 -57.47 -15.69
N GLU A 257 23.08 -56.81 -14.61
CA GLU A 257 22.03 -57.28 -13.72
C GLU A 257 21.30 -56.07 -13.13
N ALA A 258 19.97 -56.15 -13.14
CA ALA A 258 19.04 -55.06 -12.91
C ALA A 258 19.16 -54.46 -11.50
N ASP A 259 19.31 -53.14 -11.41
CA ASP A 259 19.20 -52.38 -10.17
C ASP A 259 17.84 -51.65 -10.16
N GLN A 260 17.01 -52.03 -9.21
CA GLN A 260 15.74 -51.38 -8.90
C GLN A 260 16.05 -50.04 -8.22
N PRO A 261 15.36 -48.93 -8.55
CA PRO A 261 15.43 -47.76 -7.71
C PRO A 261 14.76 -48.09 -6.37
N GLU A 262 15.54 -48.03 -5.30
CA GLU A 262 15.04 -48.01 -3.92
C GLU A 262 14.00 -46.90 -3.79
N GLU A 263 12.74 -47.29 -3.73
CA GLU A 263 11.66 -46.49 -3.18
C GLU A 263 12.00 -46.15 -1.74
N ASN A 264 12.38 -44.90 -1.53
CA ASN A 264 12.39 -44.27 -0.23
C ASN A 264 10.93 -44.13 0.23
N SER A 265 10.35 -45.24 0.71
CA SER A 265 9.00 -45.30 1.26
C SER A 265 8.94 -44.46 2.53
N SER A 266 8.49 -43.22 2.37
CA SER A 266 7.85 -42.52 3.49
C SER A 266 6.62 -43.32 3.87
N GLN A 267 6.64 -43.91 5.06
CA GLN A 267 5.45 -44.52 5.66
C GLN A 267 4.39 -43.43 5.84
N GLU A 268 3.48 -43.29 4.89
CA GLU A 268 2.24 -42.55 5.06
C GLU A 268 1.42 -43.24 6.15
N LYS A 269 1.19 -42.54 7.26
CA LYS A 269 0.14 -42.94 8.21
C LYS A 269 -1.20 -42.99 7.46
N PRO A 270 -2.12 -43.91 7.78
CA PRO A 270 -3.45 -43.91 7.16
C PRO A 270 -4.13 -42.56 7.42
N LEU A 271 -4.41 -41.79 6.37
CA LEU A 271 -5.23 -40.59 6.46
C LEU A 271 -6.65 -41.02 6.88
N GLU A 272 -7.12 -40.52 8.03
CA GLU A 272 -8.49 -40.72 8.49
C GLU A 272 -9.38 -39.60 7.92
N PHE A 273 -10.52 -39.95 7.35
CA PHE A 273 -11.42 -39.03 6.64
C PHE A 273 -12.71 -38.81 7.43
N LYS A 274 -13.23 -37.58 7.43
CA LYS A 274 -14.55 -37.27 7.98
C LYS A 274 -15.62 -38.02 7.20
N PRO A 275 -16.61 -38.64 7.85
CA PRO A 275 -17.67 -39.36 7.14
C PRO A 275 -18.46 -38.43 6.21
N LEU A 276 -18.92 -38.96 5.07
CA LEU A 276 -19.66 -38.20 4.05
C LEU A 276 -20.81 -37.38 4.64
N ASP A 277 -21.54 -37.93 5.62
CA ASP A 277 -22.67 -37.24 6.26
C ASP A 277 -22.26 -35.94 6.98
N GLU A 278 -21.02 -35.85 7.48
CA GLU A 278 -20.50 -34.67 8.19
C GLU A 278 -20.09 -33.55 7.22
N VAL A 279 -19.52 -33.92 6.06
CA VAL A 279 -19.02 -32.98 5.04
C VAL A 279 -20.00 -32.77 3.88
N ARG A 280 -21.18 -33.40 3.93
CA ARG A 280 -22.17 -33.38 2.86
C ARG A 280 -22.58 -31.98 2.46
N ASP A 281 -22.88 -31.13 3.44
CA ASP A 281 -23.32 -29.74 3.19
C ASP A 281 -22.18 -28.90 2.60
N ASP A 282 -20.93 -29.11 3.05
CA ASP A 282 -19.74 -28.44 2.52
C ASP A 282 -19.49 -28.84 1.05
N ILE A 283 -19.59 -30.13 0.73
CA ILE A 283 -19.46 -30.65 -0.64
C ILE A 283 -20.58 -30.11 -1.53
N HIS A 284 -21.82 -30.08 -1.01
CA HIS A 284 -22.95 -29.50 -1.71
C HIS A 284 -22.70 -28.02 -2.03
N GLN A 285 -22.14 -27.26 -1.08
CA GLN A 285 -21.80 -25.85 -1.28
C GLN A 285 -20.69 -25.68 -2.35
N ILE A 286 -19.66 -26.53 -2.33
CA ILE A 286 -18.58 -26.52 -3.33
C ILE A 286 -19.14 -26.78 -4.74
N LEU A 287 -19.97 -27.82 -4.88
CA LEU A 287 -20.58 -28.19 -6.16
C LEU A 287 -21.54 -27.10 -6.66
N ALA A 288 -22.35 -26.51 -5.77
CA ALA A 288 -23.24 -25.39 -6.10
C ALA A 288 -22.45 -24.18 -6.59
N ARG A 289 -21.39 -23.80 -5.89
CA ARG A 289 -20.53 -22.69 -6.30
C ARG A 289 -19.88 -22.93 -7.65
N ARG A 290 -19.39 -24.14 -7.91
CA ARG A 290 -18.80 -24.51 -9.20
C ARG A 290 -19.81 -24.41 -10.34
N ARG A 291 -20.98 -25.01 -10.18
CA ARG A 291 -22.05 -25.00 -11.19
C ARG A 291 -22.59 -23.59 -11.43
N ALA A 292 -22.75 -22.80 -10.37
CA ALA A 292 -23.14 -21.39 -10.46
C ALA A 292 -22.10 -20.54 -11.20
N ALA A 293 -20.81 -20.76 -10.94
CA ALA A 293 -19.73 -20.08 -11.66
C ALA A 293 -19.69 -20.46 -13.15
N GLU A 294 -19.86 -21.74 -13.49
CA GLU A 294 -19.98 -22.21 -14.88
C GLU A 294 -21.18 -21.58 -15.58
N ARG A 295 -22.34 -21.52 -14.90
CA ARG A 295 -23.56 -20.89 -15.42
C ARG A 295 -23.39 -19.39 -15.66
N LEU A 296 -22.70 -18.70 -14.74
CA LEU A 296 -22.37 -17.30 -14.89
C LEU A 296 -21.44 -17.07 -16.08
N GLU A 297 -20.44 -17.94 -16.26
CA GLU A 297 -19.52 -17.91 -17.39
C GLU A 297 -20.26 -18.03 -18.72
N GLU A 298 -21.21 -18.96 -18.85
CA GLU A 298 -22.04 -19.10 -20.05
C GLU A 298 -22.80 -17.80 -20.38
N LYS A 299 -23.43 -17.21 -19.36
CA LYS A 299 -24.18 -15.95 -19.50
C LYS A 299 -23.25 -14.80 -19.92
N PHE A 300 -22.07 -14.70 -19.31
CA PHE A 300 -21.07 -13.69 -19.66
C PHE A 300 -20.51 -13.89 -21.07
N ALA A 301 -20.21 -15.13 -21.47
CA ALA A 301 -19.69 -15.47 -22.79
C ALA A 301 -20.66 -15.06 -23.91
N ALA A 302 -21.97 -15.18 -23.69
CA ALA A 302 -22.99 -14.73 -24.65
C ALA A 302 -22.96 -13.21 -24.88
N ILE A 303 -22.60 -12.43 -23.85
CA ILE A 303 -22.51 -10.97 -23.92
C ILE A 303 -21.13 -10.57 -24.44
N SER A 304 -20.05 -11.13 -23.89
CA SER A 304 -18.68 -10.82 -24.27
C SER A 304 -18.42 -11.13 -25.74
N GLY A 305 -18.96 -12.24 -26.28
CA GLY A 305 -18.84 -12.54 -27.71
C GLY A 305 -19.41 -11.45 -28.63
N LYS A 306 -20.50 -10.78 -28.24
CA LYS A 306 -21.05 -9.62 -28.96
C LYS A 306 -20.15 -8.39 -28.81
N MET A 307 -19.60 -8.17 -27.61
CA MET A 307 -18.66 -7.08 -27.33
C MET A 307 -17.35 -7.24 -28.11
N ASP A 308 -16.76 -8.43 -28.08
CA ASP A 308 -15.54 -8.81 -28.80
C ASP A 308 -15.70 -8.65 -30.31
N ALA A 309 -16.81 -9.13 -30.88
CA ALA A 309 -17.07 -8.97 -32.31
C ALA A 309 -17.10 -7.49 -32.73
N TYR A 310 -17.73 -6.63 -31.92
CA TYR A 310 -17.74 -5.19 -32.16
C TYR A 310 -16.35 -4.57 -31.99
N TYR A 311 -15.65 -4.89 -30.91
CA TYR A 311 -14.31 -4.41 -30.63
C TYR A 311 -13.33 -4.74 -31.77
N GLN A 312 -13.28 -6.01 -32.19
CA GLN A 312 -12.41 -6.46 -33.26
C GLN A 312 -12.75 -5.78 -34.60
N ALA A 313 -14.03 -5.68 -34.95
CA ALA A 313 -14.43 -4.97 -36.18
C ALA A 313 -14.10 -3.48 -36.14
N ARG A 314 -14.05 -2.86 -34.96
CA ARG A 314 -13.60 -1.47 -34.80
C ARG A 314 -12.10 -1.33 -34.97
N ILE A 315 -11.30 -2.20 -34.36
CA ILE A 315 -9.83 -2.14 -34.43
C ILE A 315 -9.31 -2.42 -35.85
N TYR A 316 -9.99 -3.30 -36.60
CA TYR A 316 -9.62 -3.63 -37.98
C TYR A 316 -10.33 -2.77 -39.05
N ALA A 317 -11.14 -1.78 -38.66
CA ALA A 317 -11.76 -0.88 -39.63
C ALA A 317 -10.72 0.08 -40.24
N GLU A 318 -10.80 0.31 -41.55
CA GLU A 318 -9.96 1.32 -42.21
C GLU A 318 -10.36 2.74 -41.76
N PRO A 319 -9.41 3.70 -41.73
CA PRO A 319 -9.69 5.06 -41.32
C PRO A 319 -10.84 5.70 -42.11
N GLY A 320 -11.92 6.06 -41.41
CA GLY A 320 -13.11 6.68 -42.01
C GLY A 320 -14.22 5.70 -42.42
N GLU A 321 -14.01 4.39 -42.27
CA GLU A 321 -15.05 3.38 -42.44
C GLU A 321 -15.77 3.08 -41.11
N GLN A 322 -17.05 2.71 -41.20
CA GLN A 322 -17.79 2.24 -40.02
C GLN A 322 -17.48 0.77 -39.75
N PRO A 323 -17.40 0.34 -38.48
CA PRO A 323 -17.19 -1.06 -38.13
C PRO A 323 -18.30 -1.95 -38.73
N THR A 324 -17.91 -3.14 -39.20
CA THR A 324 -18.83 -4.12 -39.79
C THR A 324 -19.96 -4.53 -38.82
N TYR A 325 -19.68 -4.54 -37.52
CA TYR A 325 -20.67 -4.79 -36.48
C TYR A 325 -21.11 -3.48 -35.82
N ARG A 326 -22.41 -3.37 -35.53
CA ARG A 326 -22.93 -2.27 -34.70
C ARG A 326 -22.59 -2.51 -33.24
N ARG A 327 -22.43 -1.42 -32.48
CA ARG A 327 -22.26 -1.49 -31.04
C ARG A 327 -23.44 -2.27 -30.42
N PRO A 328 -23.19 -3.37 -29.69
CA PRO A 328 -24.26 -4.12 -29.04
C PRO A 328 -24.89 -3.31 -27.91
N ASP A 329 -26.19 -3.54 -27.71
CA ASP A 329 -26.93 -3.07 -26.55
C ASP A 329 -26.67 -4.02 -25.37
N ILE A 330 -25.74 -3.62 -24.50
CA ILE A 330 -25.35 -4.44 -23.35
C ILE A 330 -26.46 -4.52 -22.31
N GLU A 331 -27.26 -3.46 -22.13
CA GLU A 331 -28.37 -3.46 -21.18
C GLU A 331 -29.42 -4.51 -21.59
N ALA A 332 -29.78 -4.52 -22.87
CA ALA A 332 -30.69 -5.53 -23.42
C ALA A 332 -30.10 -6.95 -23.33
N ALA A 333 -28.81 -7.11 -23.62
CA ALA A 333 -28.13 -8.41 -23.53
C ALA A 333 -28.02 -8.93 -22.09
N ALA A 334 -27.75 -8.06 -21.12
CA ALA A 334 -27.74 -8.41 -19.69
C ALA A 334 -29.13 -8.85 -19.24
N LYS A 335 -30.18 -8.11 -19.63
CA LYS A 335 -31.58 -8.46 -19.31
C LYS A 335 -31.99 -9.81 -19.91
N GLU A 336 -31.59 -10.10 -21.15
CA GLU A 336 -31.81 -11.40 -21.80
C GLU A 336 -31.19 -12.55 -21.00
N GLN A 337 -30.01 -12.32 -20.40
CA GLN A 337 -29.29 -13.30 -19.58
C GLN A 337 -29.70 -13.29 -18.10
N GLY A 338 -30.62 -12.42 -17.69
CA GLY A 338 -31.01 -12.26 -16.28
C GLY A 338 -29.92 -11.67 -15.39
N LEU A 339 -29.00 -10.88 -15.96
CA LEU A 339 -27.90 -10.22 -15.25
C LEU A 339 -28.20 -8.74 -15.02
N LYS A 340 -27.58 -8.16 -13.99
CA LYS A 340 -27.73 -6.73 -13.67
C LYS A 340 -26.78 -5.91 -14.55
N TYR A 341 -27.26 -4.77 -15.03
CA TYR A 341 -26.50 -3.82 -15.84
C TYR A 341 -26.43 -2.47 -15.12
N GLU A 342 -25.27 -1.83 -15.18
CA GLU A 342 -25.12 -0.45 -14.76
C GLU A 342 -24.23 0.34 -15.72
N LYS A 343 -24.45 1.65 -15.74
CA LYS A 343 -23.64 2.61 -16.48
C LYS A 343 -23.16 3.69 -15.52
N GLN A 344 -21.87 3.96 -15.58
CA GLN A 344 -21.23 5.05 -14.85
C GLN A 344 -20.77 6.11 -15.86
N GLU A 345 -21.20 7.34 -15.61
CA GLU A 345 -20.75 8.51 -16.37
C GLU A 345 -19.29 8.87 -16.00
N LEU A 346 -18.77 9.97 -16.54
CA LEU A 346 -17.37 10.38 -16.37
C LEU A 346 -16.93 10.48 -14.90
N LEU A 347 -16.26 9.44 -14.41
CA LEU A 347 -15.68 9.36 -13.08
C LEU A 347 -14.16 9.20 -13.17
N SER A 348 -13.45 9.81 -12.22
CA SER A 348 -12.02 9.59 -12.04
C SER A 348 -11.73 8.26 -11.34
N ALA A 349 -10.49 7.77 -11.43
CA ALA A 349 -10.07 6.52 -10.79
C ALA A 349 -10.42 6.49 -9.29
N ARG A 350 -10.25 7.63 -8.61
CA ARG A 350 -10.62 7.78 -7.19
C ARG A 350 -12.13 7.68 -6.98
N GLN A 351 -12.93 8.36 -7.80
CA GLN A 351 -14.38 8.31 -7.67
C GLN A 351 -14.91 6.89 -7.91
N PHE A 352 -14.37 6.17 -8.89
CA PHE A 352 -14.70 4.75 -9.07
C PHE A 352 -14.42 3.96 -7.78
N ARG A 353 -13.19 4.04 -7.25
CA ARG A 353 -12.80 3.31 -6.03
C ARG A 353 -13.64 3.69 -4.81
N ASP A 354 -13.99 4.97 -4.67
CA ASP A 354 -14.65 5.48 -3.46
C ASP A 354 -16.19 5.29 -3.54
N GLN A 355 -16.78 5.32 -4.74
CA GLN A 355 -18.24 5.38 -4.94
C GLN A 355 -18.87 4.11 -5.55
N THR A 356 -18.07 3.20 -6.11
CA THR A 356 -18.59 2.01 -6.83
C THR A 356 -17.93 0.71 -6.34
N HIS A 357 -18.64 -0.41 -6.47
CA HIS A 357 -18.09 -1.73 -6.16
C HIS A 357 -17.05 -2.16 -7.22
N ILE A 358 -17.36 -1.97 -8.52
CA ILE A 358 -16.42 -2.28 -9.62
C ILE A 358 -15.09 -1.54 -9.49
N GLY A 359 -15.08 -0.32 -8.94
CA GLY A 359 -13.86 0.45 -8.69
C GLY A 359 -12.86 -0.19 -7.74
N ARG A 360 -13.27 -1.19 -6.95
CA ARG A 360 -12.44 -1.98 -6.03
C ARG A 360 -12.15 -3.38 -6.55
N SER A 361 -12.75 -3.75 -7.68
CA SER A 361 -12.56 -5.07 -8.30
C SER A 361 -11.16 -5.21 -8.92
N ARG A 362 -10.74 -6.45 -9.11
CA ARG A 362 -9.42 -6.83 -9.63
C ARG A 362 -9.53 -7.97 -10.63
N LYS A 363 -8.55 -8.07 -11.52
CA LYS A 363 -8.33 -9.20 -12.41
C LYS A 363 -7.15 -9.99 -11.85
N THR A 364 -7.40 -11.21 -11.40
CA THR A 364 -6.34 -12.11 -10.95
C THR A 364 -5.78 -12.85 -12.16
N SER A 365 -4.48 -12.72 -12.43
CA SER A 365 -3.79 -13.56 -13.41
C SER A 365 -3.27 -14.83 -12.73
N GLN A 366 -3.37 -15.96 -13.43
CA GLN A 366 -2.76 -17.20 -12.96
C GLN A 366 -1.24 -17.04 -12.83
N PRO A 367 -0.61 -17.68 -11.83
CA PRO A 367 0.85 -17.73 -11.72
C PRO A 367 1.46 -18.27 -13.02
N THR A 368 2.58 -17.69 -13.44
CA THR A 368 3.37 -18.21 -14.56
C THR A 368 4.75 -18.64 -14.04
N GLU A 369 5.51 -19.43 -14.79
CA GLU A 369 6.89 -19.80 -14.41
C GLU A 369 7.79 -18.57 -14.16
N ALA A 370 7.51 -17.44 -14.83
CA ALA A 370 8.23 -16.18 -14.63
C ALA A 370 7.72 -15.36 -13.45
N ASN A 371 6.49 -15.62 -12.97
CA ASN A 371 5.87 -14.91 -11.86
C ASN A 371 5.09 -15.88 -10.98
N PHE A 372 5.80 -16.47 -10.01
CA PHE A 372 5.30 -17.49 -9.08
C PHE A 372 4.16 -16.99 -8.17
N MET A 373 3.96 -15.67 -8.09
CA MET A 373 2.87 -15.05 -7.34
C MET A 373 1.73 -14.68 -8.28
N SER A 374 0.48 -14.94 -7.88
CA SER A 374 -0.68 -14.39 -8.58
C SER A 374 -0.61 -12.87 -8.56
N ALA A 375 -0.43 -12.24 -9.72
CA ALA A 375 -0.56 -10.81 -9.85
C ALA A 375 -2.04 -10.44 -9.96
N ALA A 376 -2.45 -9.40 -9.24
CA ALA A 376 -3.77 -8.81 -9.37
C ALA A 376 -3.65 -7.44 -10.04
N THR A 377 -4.34 -7.24 -11.16
CA THR A 377 -4.48 -5.93 -11.80
C THR A 377 -5.77 -5.30 -11.31
N LEU A 378 -5.68 -4.12 -10.69
CA LEU A 378 -6.86 -3.40 -10.21
C LEU A 378 -7.68 -2.83 -11.37
N PHE A 379 -9.00 -2.76 -11.22
CA PHE A 379 -9.90 -2.17 -12.22
C PHE A 379 -9.44 -0.81 -12.75
N PRO A 380 -9.01 0.18 -11.92
CA PRO A 380 -8.55 1.46 -12.44
C PRO A 380 -7.38 1.34 -13.42
N SER A 381 -6.47 0.38 -13.23
CA SER A 381 -5.34 0.17 -14.14
C SER A 381 -5.78 -0.35 -15.51
N LEU A 382 -6.91 -1.07 -15.59
CA LEU A 382 -7.45 -1.61 -16.84
C LEU A 382 -8.25 -0.55 -17.59
N VAL A 383 -9.12 0.18 -16.89
CA VAL A 383 -10.10 1.05 -17.55
C VAL A 383 -9.52 2.41 -17.95
N PHE A 384 -8.50 2.89 -17.24
CA PHE A 384 -7.81 4.16 -17.54
C PHE A 384 -6.62 3.99 -18.49
N GLU A 385 -6.44 2.81 -19.11
CA GLU A 385 -5.44 2.64 -20.17
C GLU A 385 -5.72 3.62 -21.31
N GLU A 386 -4.73 4.44 -21.67
CA GLU A 386 -4.90 5.51 -22.65
C GLU A 386 -4.80 4.99 -24.10
N GLY A 387 -5.46 5.69 -25.01
CA GLY A 387 -5.40 5.44 -26.45
C GLY A 387 -6.66 4.78 -27.00
N GLU A 388 -6.94 5.04 -28.28
CA GLU A 388 -8.19 4.61 -28.92
C GLU A 388 -8.40 3.09 -28.87
N GLN A 389 -7.34 2.30 -28.79
CA GLN A 389 -7.41 0.83 -28.68
C GLN A 389 -8.07 0.35 -27.37
N SER A 390 -8.04 1.15 -26.30
CA SER A 390 -8.67 0.80 -25.03
C SER A 390 -10.20 0.94 -25.05
N TRP A 391 -10.75 1.69 -26.00
CA TRP A 391 -12.19 1.95 -26.10
C TRP A 391 -12.96 0.71 -26.54
N PHE A 392 -14.09 0.44 -25.88
CA PHE A 392 -14.93 -0.73 -26.14
C PHE A 392 -14.17 -2.07 -26.07
N SER A 393 -13.01 -2.11 -25.41
CA SER A 393 -12.28 -3.35 -25.14
C SER A 393 -12.96 -4.07 -23.97
N PRO A 394 -13.54 -5.27 -24.17
CA PRO A 394 -14.17 -6.02 -23.10
C PRO A 394 -13.13 -6.50 -22.08
N GLN A 395 -13.40 -6.24 -20.82
CA GLN A 395 -12.55 -6.62 -19.70
C GLN A 395 -13.37 -7.28 -18.61
N ARG A 396 -12.70 -8.06 -17.76
CA ARG A 396 -13.31 -8.75 -16.62
C ARG A 396 -12.53 -8.54 -15.34
N THR A 397 -13.27 -8.37 -14.27
CA THR A 397 -12.76 -8.25 -12.90
C THR A 397 -13.72 -8.92 -11.92
N VAL A 398 -13.25 -9.16 -10.71
CA VAL A 398 -14.01 -9.68 -9.57
C VAL A 398 -13.67 -8.86 -8.32
N ASP A 399 -14.65 -8.59 -7.46
CA ASP A 399 -14.39 -7.93 -6.17
C ASP A 399 -14.22 -8.95 -5.03
N ASP A 400 -14.06 -8.45 -3.80
CA ASP A 400 -13.87 -9.31 -2.62
C ASP A 400 -15.17 -10.01 -2.16
N ASP A 401 -16.33 -9.63 -2.73
CA ASP A 401 -17.64 -10.25 -2.49
C ASP A 401 -18.01 -11.28 -3.59
N ASP A 402 -17.01 -11.71 -4.38
CA ASP A 402 -17.15 -12.61 -5.54
C ASP A 402 -18.15 -12.13 -6.62
N ILE A 403 -18.41 -10.81 -6.68
CA ILE A 403 -19.19 -10.23 -7.77
C ILE A 403 -18.27 -10.15 -8.98
N GLN A 404 -18.66 -10.82 -10.06
CA GLN A 404 -17.95 -10.74 -11.33
C GLN A 404 -18.50 -9.61 -12.18
N TYR A 405 -17.61 -8.91 -12.86
CA TYR A 405 -17.91 -7.80 -13.75
C TYR A 405 -17.41 -8.09 -15.16
N LEU A 406 -18.24 -7.83 -16.15
CA LEU A 406 -17.88 -7.72 -17.57
C LEU A 406 -18.12 -6.27 -17.99
N PHE A 407 -17.08 -5.57 -18.43
CA PHE A 407 -17.16 -4.13 -18.66
C PHE A 407 -16.35 -3.69 -19.86
N TRP A 408 -16.58 -2.44 -20.29
CA TRP A 408 -15.72 -1.75 -21.24
C TRP A 408 -15.75 -0.22 -21.03
N LYS A 409 -14.72 0.47 -21.53
CA LYS A 409 -14.71 1.93 -21.58
C LYS A 409 -15.54 2.44 -22.76
N THR A 410 -16.38 3.44 -22.52
CA THR A 410 -17.29 4.01 -23.54
C THR A 410 -17.04 5.48 -23.86
N ASN A 411 -16.39 6.20 -22.94
CA ASN A 411 -15.98 7.59 -23.10
C ASN A 411 -14.75 7.87 -22.23
N GLU A 412 -13.98 8.89 -22.59
CA GLU A 412 -12.75 9.28 -21.93
C GLU A 412 -12.55 10.79 -22.02
N GLU A 413 -12.17 11.39 -20.89
CA GLU A 413 -11.69 12.76 -20.81
C GLU A 413 -10.35 12.76 -20.10
N LEU A 414 -9.29 13.08 -20.85
CA LEU A 414 -7.94 13.18 -20.31
C LEU A 414 -7.82 14.35 -19.32
N GLU A 415 -6.72 14.34 -18.56
CA GLU A 415 -6.42 15.41 -17.63
C GLU A 415 -6.33 16.76 -18.35
N THR A 416 -7.08 17.72 -17.86
CA THR A 416 -7.13 19.06 -18.47
C THR A 416 -7.02 20.14 -17.42
N ILE A 417 -6.40 21.25 -17.81
CA ILE A 417 -6.37 22.47 -17.00
C ILE A 417 -7.67 23.22 -17.30
N PRO A 418 -8.56 23.41 -16.32
CA PRO A 418 -9.81 24.11 -16.57
C PRO A 418 -9.59 25.60 -16.82
N ASP A 419 -10.58 26.27 -17.42
CA ASP A 419 -10.63 27.73 -17.42
C ASP A 419 -11.01 28.24 -16.02
N LEU A 420 -10.39 29.33 -15.57
CA LEU A 420 -10.67 29.91 -14.24
C LEU A 420 -12.15 30.23 -14.07
N ASN A 421 -12.84 30.71 -15.11
CA ASN A 421 -14.26 31.05 -15.01
C ASN A 421 -15.13 29.81 -14.78
N ALA A 422 -14.73 28.65 -15.34
CA ALA A 422 -15.46 27.40 -15.19
C ALA A 422 -15.36 26.82 -13.76
N VAL A 423 -14.25 27.09 -13.06
CA VAL A 423 -14.00 26.58 -11.69
C VAL A 423 -13.92 27.70 -10.64
N ARG A 424 -14.40 28.91 -10.96
CA ARG A 424 -14.19 30.11 -10.16
C ARG A 424 -14.65 29.94 -8.71
N ASP A 425 -15.84 29.39 -8.50
CA ASP A 425 -16.41 29.19 -7.17
C ASP A 425 -15.57 28.21 -6.33
N GLN A 426 -15.05 27.16 -6.96
CA GLN A 426 -14.16 26.20 -6.31
C GLN A 426 -12.84 26.88 -5.89
N VAL A 427 -12.28 27.72 -6.76
CA VAL A 427 -11.03 28.45 -6.48
C VAL A 427 -11.25 29.48 -5.36
N VAL A 428 -12.33 30.27 -5.41
CA VAL A 428 -12.69 31.24 -4.36
C VAL A 428 -12.90 30.54 -3.03
N ARG A 429 -13.63 29.42 -3.02
CA ARG A 429 -13.84 28.62 -1.79
C ARG A 429 -12.52 28.11 -1.23
N ALA A 430 -11.66 27.51 -2.05
CA ALA A 430 -10.34 27.03 -1.62
C ALA A 430 -9.44 28.16 -1.10
N TRP A 431 -9.46 29.32 -1.76
CA TRP A 431 -8.72 30.51 -1.34
C TRP A 431 -9.18 31.00 0.04
N ARG A 432 -10.50 31.11 0.25
CA ARG A 432 -11.08 31.56 1.54
C ARG A 432 -10.86 30.54 2.66
N MET A 433 -10.87 29.24 2.32
CA MET A 433 -10.47 28.18 3.27
C MET A 433 -9.03 28.38 3.75
N GLY A 434 -8.14 28.93 2.92
CA GLY A 434 -6.71 29.04 3.20
C GLY A 434 -5.90 27.85 2.70
N ALA A 435 -6.41 27.13 1.68
CA ALA A 435 -5.72 25.98 1.11
C ALA A 435 -4.41 26.42 0.43
N GLY A 436 -3.26 25.88 0.86
CA GLY A 436 -1.94 26.35 0.40
C GLY A 436 -1.51 27.71 0.94
N ARG A 437 -2.28 28.30 1.87
CA ARG A 437 -2.07 29.63 2.49
C ARG A 437 -2.05 29.53 4.01
N PHE A 438 -1.41 28.49 4.54
CA PHE A 438 -1.48 28.13 5.96
C PHE A 438 -0.97 29.21 6.94
N LYS A 439 -0.09 30.10 6.48
CA LYS A 439 0.47 31.20 7.28
C LYS A 439 -0.43 32.45 7.30
N ASP A 440 -1.51 32.46 6.53
CA ASP A 440 -2.34 33.65 6.40
C ASP A 440 -3.44 33.68 7.47
N ASP A 441 -3.30 34.63 8.40
CA ASP A 441 -4.16 34.77 9.59
C ASP A 441 -5.63 35.07 9.27
N GLN A 442 -5.94 35.53 8.05
CA GLN A 442 -7.29 35.93 7.66
C GLN A 442 -8.13 34.78 7.06
N THR A 443 -7.60 33.56 7.00
CA THR A 443 -8.27 32.41 6.38
C THR A 443 -9.31 31.76 7.31
N ALA A 444 -10.24 30.99 6.72
CA ALA A 444 -11.25 30.28 7.51
C ALA A 444 -10.61 29.25 8.44
N ARG A 445 -9.54 28.57 8.01
CA ARG A 445 -8.77 27.62 8.84
C ARG A 445 -8.18 28.29 10.08
N GLN A 446 -7.56 29.46 9.94
CA GLN A 446 -6.99 30.17 11.08
C GLN A 446 -8.06 30.71 12.03
N ARG A 447 -9.17 31.23 11.49
CA ARG A 447 -10.33 31.64 12.31
C ARG A 447 -10.92 30.46 13.09
N ALA A 448 -11.08 29.32 12.43
CA ALA A 448 -11.57 28.10 13.05
C ALA A 448 -10.65 27.63 14.18
N ARG A 449 -9.33 27.67 13.95
CA ARG A 449 -8.32 27.35 14.96
C ARG A 449 -8.36 28.30 16.15
N ALA A 450 -8.37 29.61 15.92
CA ALA A 450 -8.43 30.62 16.99
C ALA A 450 -9.71 30.48 17.84
N TRP A 451 -10.85 30.20 17.18
CA TRP A 451 -12.09 29.88 17.89
C TRP A 451 -11.93 28.61 18.74
N ALA A 452 -11.35 27.55 18.17
CA ALA A 452 -11.15 26.28 18.87
C ALA A 452 -10.19 26.42 20.05
N GLU A 453 -9.16 27.27 19.94
CA GLU A 453 -8.22 27.56 21.03
C GLU A 453 -8.92 28.28 22.19
N THR A 454 -9.78 29.26 21.87
CA THR A 454 -10.64 29.91 22.87
C THR A 454 -11.61 28.93 23.52
N ALA A 455 -12.23 28.06 22.73
CA ALA A 455 -13.12 27.00 23.19
C ALA A 455 -12.40 25.99 24.10
N ALA A 456 -11.20 25.56 23.73
CA ALA A 456 -10.37 24.67 24.54
C ALA A 456 -10.03 25.32 25.89
N GLN A 457 -9.67 26.61 25.89
CA GLN A 457 -9.41 27.34 27.14
C GLN A 457 -10.66 27.40 28.03
N GLN A 458 -11.84 27.65 27.47
CA GLN A 458 -13.09 27.62 28.24
C GLN A 458 -13.33 26.24 28.89
N VAL A 459 -12.99 25.15 28.21
CA VAL A 459 -13.09 23.79 28.77
C VAL A 459 -12.07 23.59 29.89
N GLN A 460 -10.85 24.10 29.74
CA GLN A 460 -9.84 24.08 30.80
C GLN A 460 -10.29 24.88 32.03
N ASP A 461 -11.00 25.99 31.83
CA ASP A 461 -11.57 26.82 32.90
C ASP A 461 -12.82 26.19 33.55
N GLY A 462 -13.19 24.96 33.17
CA GLY A 462 -14.24 24.17 33.81
C GLY A 462 -15.58 24.15 33.07
N ASN A 463 -15.70 24.75 31.88
CA ASN A 463 -16.90 24.59 31.07
C ASN A 463 -16.96 23.19 30.42
N SER A 464 -18.16 22.65 30.22
CA SER A 464 -18.34 21.41 29.45
C SER A 464 -18.25 21.69 27.95
N LEU A 465 -17.81 20.69 27.17
CA LEU A 465 -17.82 20.79 25.70
C LEU A 465 -19.24 21.02 25.16
N ALA A 466 -20.26 20.43 25.78
CA ALA A 466 -21.66 20.71 25.45
C ALA A 466 -22.06 22.19 25.60
N LYS A 467 -21.55 22.88 26.62
CA LYS A 467 -21.81 24.32 26.80
C LYS A 467 -21.11 25.15 25.71
N VAL A 468 -19.88 24.80 25.37
CA VAL A 468 -19.12 25.44 24.28
C VAL A 468 -19.81 25.22 22.93
N ALA A 469 -20.34 24.01 22.70
CA ALA A 469 -21.06 23.64 21.47
C ALA A 469 -22.30 24.51 21.22
N GLN A 470 -23.01 24.94 22.28
CA GLN A 470 -24.16 25.85 22.16
C GLN A 470 -23.77 27.19 21.53
N GLY A 471 -22.53 27.64 21.71
CA GLY A 471 -21.99 28.85 21.10
C GLY A 471 -21.66 28.71 19.60
N ARG A 472 -21.74 27.50 19.03
CA ARG A 472 -21.46 27.23 17.62
C ARG A 472 -22.48 26.23 17.04
N PRO A 473 -23.64 26.69 16.56
CA PRO A 473 -24.60 25.84 15.86
C PRO A 473 -23.96 25.10 14.69
N GLY A 474 -24.30 23.82 14.51
CA GLY A 474 -23.69 22.95 13.49
C GLY A 474 -22.42 22.23 13.95
N SER A 475 -21.95 22.48 15.18
CA SER A 475 -20.93 21.66 15.83
C SER A 475 -21.46 20.27 16.20
N GLN A 476 -20.59 19.27 16.19
CA GLN A 476 -20.93 17.88 16.53
C GLN A 476 -20.14 17.42 17.75
N LEU A 477 -20.84 17.16 18.85
CA LEU A 477 -20.26 16.57 20.05
C LEU A 477 -20.34 15.05 19.96
N ARG A 478 -19.22 14.36 20.19
CA ARG A 478 -19.13 12.90 20.20
C ARG A 478 -18.14 12.43 21.24
N GLU A 479 -18.38 11.27 21.80
CA GLU A 479 -17.35 10.52 22.53
C GLU A 479 -16.79 9.42 21.65
N THR A 480 -15.50 9.14 21.79
CA THR A 480 -14.85 8.03 21.08
C THR A 480 -14.88 6.77 21.93
N GLU A 481 -14.75 5.62 21.27
CA GLU A 481 -14.24 4.41 21.91
C GLU A 481 -12.76 4.57 22.28
N TYR A 482 -12.21 3.64 23.06
CA TYR A 482 -10.76 3.58 23.29
C TYR A 482 -10.01 3.29 21.99
N PHE A 483 -9.03 4.14 21.66
CA PHE A 483 -8.16 3.93 20.50
C PHE A 483 -6.70 4.21 20.84
N SER A 484 -5.79 3.53 20.16
CA SER A 484 -4.35 3.77 20.17
C SER A 484 -3.94 4.66 18.98
N TRP A 485 -2.75 5.26 19.02
CA TRP A 485 -2.25 6.07 17.90
C TRP A 485 -2.11 5.21 16.63
N LEU A 486 -1.49 4.04 16.80
CA LEU A 486 -1.26 3.06 15.75
C LEU A 486 -2.05 1.78 16.05
N THR A 487 -2.45 1.09 15.00
CA THR A 487 -3.17 -0.18 15.08
C THR A 487 -2.60 -1.19 14.09
N THR A 488 -2.63 -2.46 14.48
CA THR A 488 -2.50 -3.60 13.58
C THR A 488 -3.91 -4.15 13.44
N GLY A 489 -4.52 -4.04 12.26
CA GLY A 489 -5.93 -4.40 12.05
C GLY A 489 -6.37 -5.73 12.67
N SER A 490 -7.67 -5.86 12.95
CA SER A 490 -8.26 -7.05 13.58
C SER A 490 -8.50 -8.23 12.64
N ALA A 491 -8.30 -8.05 11.33
CA ALA A 491 -8.46 -9.12 10.36
C ALA A 491 -7.30 -10.13 10.48
N PRO A 492 -7.58 -11.44 10.57
CA PRO A 492 -6.54 -12.47 10.56
C PRO A 492 -5.66 -12.31 9.33
N SER A 493 -4.34 -12.33 9.52
CA SER A 493 -3.42 -12.41 8.39
C SER A 493 -3.58 -13.79 7.74
N PHE A 494 -3.80 -13.83 6.42
CA PHE A 494 -3.81 -15.10 5.66
C PHE A 494 -2.48 -15.86 5.75
N ASN A 495 -1.39 -15.15 6.07
CA ASN A 495 -0.09 -15.75 6.34
C ASN A 495 0.27 -15.58 7.84
N PRO A 496 0.31 -16.67 8.63
CA PRO A 496 0.63 -16.59 10.06
C PRO A 496 2.08 -16.18 10.33
N LEU A 497 2.97 -16.29 9.34
CA LEU A 497 4.35 -15.80 9.42
C LEU A 497 4.47 -14.28 9.15
N GLN A 498 3.41 -13.66 8.59
CA GLN A 498 3.39 -12.24 8.28
C GLN A 498 2.70 -11.47 9.41
N SER A 499 3.46 -10.64 10.13
CA SER A 499 2.87 -9.76 11.14
C SER A 499 1.95 -8.73 10.47
N PRO A 500 0.76 -8.46 11.04
CA PRO A 500 -0.18 -7.51 10.47
C PRO A 500 0.45 -6.11 10.36
N PRO A 501 0.19 -5.38 9.26
CA PRO A 501 0.81 -4.09 9.04
C PRO A 501 0.34 -3.06 10.07
N VAL A 502 1.29 -2.37 10.67
CA VAL A 502 1.02 -1.21 11.52
C VAL A 502 0.55 -0.04 10.65
N ARG A 503 -0.53 0.62 11.06
CA ARG A 503 -1.09 1.80 10.40
C ARG A 503 -1.67 2.79 11.40
N LEU A 504 -1.92 4.01 10.95
CA LEU A 504 -2.64 5.02 11.72
C LEU A 504 -4.04 4.50 12.08
N SER A 505 -4.44 4.68 13.33
CA SER A 505 -5.80 4.32 13.74
C SER A 505 -6.82 5.27 13.13
N THR A 506 -7.98 4.72 12.78
CA THR A 506 -9.18 5.55 12.57
C THR A 506 -9.75 5.95 13.92
N VAL A 507 -10.33 7.15 13.99
CA VAL A 507 -10.94 7.68 15.22
C VAL A 507 -12.40 7.99 14.93
N GLY A 508 -13.31 7.39 15.69
CA GLY A 508 -14.74 7.61 15.53
C GLY A 508 -15.07 9.11 15.62
N GLY A 509 -15.71 9.66 14.60
CA GLY A 509 -16.07 11.07 14.56
C GLY A 509 -15.00 12.03 14.03
N VAL A 510 -13.84 11.54 13.59
CA VAL A 510 -12.78 12.35 12.95
C VAL A 510 -12.57 11.88 11.51
N ASP A 511 -12.91 12.72 10.54
CA ASP A 511 -12.69 12.45 9.12
C ASP A 511 -11.20 12.60 8.76
N GLN A 512 -10.60 11.61 8.11
CA GLN A 512 -9.18 11.61 7.67
C GLN A 512 -8.21 12.09 8.75
N VAL A 513 -8.14 11.31 9.85
CA VAL A 513 -7.22 11.55 10.97
C VAL A 513 -5.79 11.64 10.46
N GLY A 514 -5.06 12.67 10.87
CA GLY A 514 -3.66 12.86 10.51
C GLY A 514 -2.70 12.69 11.70
N PRO A 515 -1.39 12.60 11.45
CA PRO A 515 -0.37 12.52 12.49
C PRO A 515 -0.41 13.70 13.47
N GLU A 516 -0.68 14.92 12.99
CA GLU A 516 -0.76 16.11 13.86
C GLU A 516 -1.95 16.06 14.83
N PHE A 517 -3.08 15.47 14.40
CA PHE A 517 -4.20 15.21 15.29
C PHE A 517 -3.80 14.21 16.38
N MET A 518 -3.23 13.07 16.00
CA MET A 518 -2.79 12.04 16.96
C MET A 518 -1.77 12.60 17.94
N LYS A 519 -0.79 13.35 17.44
CA LYS A 519 0.24 14.00 18.27
C LYS A 519 -0.38 14.92 19.31
N ALA A 520 -1.36 15.75 18.94
CA ALA A 520 -2.02 16.68 19.86
C ALA A 520 -2.78 15.93 20.97
N VAL A 521 -3.58 14.92 20.62
CA VAL A 521 -4.44 14.22 21.61
C VAL A 521 -3.67 13.25 22.51
N PHE A 522 -2.61 12.59 22.00
CA PHE A 522 -1.78 11.69 22.81
C PHE A 522 -0.75 12.44 23.68
N ALA A 523 -0.43 13.70 23.35
CA ALA A 523 0.37 14.56 24.23
C ALA A 523 -0.44 15.10 25.42
N ALA A 524 -1.76 15.10 25.33
CA ALA A 524 -2.66 15.59 26.37
C ALA A 524 -2.82 14.57 27.52
N ARG A 525 -3.03 15.09 28.74
CA ARG A 525 -3.35 14.28 29.93
C ARG A 525 -4.86 14.14 30.11
N PRO A 526 -5.36 13.15 30.89
CA PRO A 526 -6.76 13.08 31.27
C PRO A 526 -7.26 14.40 31.87
N GLY A 527 -8.43 14.85 31.42
CA GLY A 527 -9.04 16.13 31.75
C GLY A 527 -8.58 17.30 30.89
N GLN A 528 -7.44 17.20 30.19
CA GLN A 528 -6.89 18.27 29.36
C GLN A 528 -7.64 18.36 28.02
N ALA A 529 -8.08 19.57 27.67
CA ALA A 529 -8.56 19.92 26.33
C ALA A 529 -7.43 20.44 25.44
N VAL A 530 -7.41 19.97 24.20
CA VAL A 530 -6.48 20.38 23.14
C VAL A 530 -7.22 20.67 21.84
N VAL A 531 -6.55 21.39 20.94
CA VAL A 531 -7.05 21.71 19.60
C VAL A 531 -6.26 20.94 18.57
N ALA A 532 -6.98 20.35 17.61
CA ALA A 532 -6.39 19.70 16.47
C ALA A 532 -7.27 19.86 15.23
N MET A 533 -6.69 19.74 14.05
CA MET A 533 -7.43 19.63 12.80
C MET A 533 -7.28 18.22 12.23
N ASN A 534 -8.22 17.80 11.40
CA ASN A 534 -7.97 16.63 10.57
C ASN A 534 -6.90 16.91 9.51
N HIS A 535 -6.40 15.85 8.86
CA HIS A 535 -5.31 15.97 7.90
C HIS A 535 -5.60 16.96 6.74
N PRO A 536 -6.80 16.95 6.11
CA PRO A 536 -7.14 17.90 5.05
C PRO A 536 -7.45 19.32 5.57
N GLN A 537 -7.47 19.52 6.91
CA GLN A 537 -7.84 20.75 7.58
C GLN A 537 -9.22 21.29 7.15
N THR A 538 -10.18 20.37 7.01
CA THR A 538 -11.59 20.69 6.70
C THR A 538 -12.45 20.80 7.96
N ASN A 539 -11.99 20.21 9.07
CA ASN A 539 -12.63 20.27 10.38
C ASN A 539 -11.60 20.63 11.44
N VAL A 540 -12.02 21.48 12.38
CA VAL A 540 -11.28 21.74 13.62
C VAL A 540 -11.97 21.00 14.76
N TYR A 541 -11.18 20.48 15.69
CA TYR A 541 -11.63 19.67 16.81
C TYR A 541 -11.12 20.28 18.11
N VAL A 542 -12.02 20.42 19.08
CA VAL A 542 -11.67 20.60 20.49
C VAL A 542 -11.83 19.24 21.15
N ALA A 543 -10.71 18.64 21.55
CA ALA A 543 -10.64 17.29 22.07
C ALA A 543 -10.26 17.31 23.54
N LYS A 544 -11.10 16.75 24.41
CA LYS A 544 -10.81 16.54 25.82
C LYS A 544 -10.48 15.06 26.05
N VAL A 545 -9.30 14.76 26.59
CA VAL A 545 -8.97 13.39 26.99
C VAL A 545 -9.80 13.05 28.22
N LEU A 546 -10.66 12.04 28.11
CA LEU A 546 -11.45 11.58 29.25
C LEU A 546 -10.61 10.66 30.14
N GLN A 547 -10.06 9.61 29.54
CA GLN A 547 -9.39 8.54 30.26
C GLN A 547 -8.29 7.90 29.41
N GLU A 548 -7.35 7.25 30.10
CA GLU A 548 -6.33 6.38 29.50
C GLU A 548 -6.49 4.97 30.05
N ASN A 549 -6.31 3.96 29.19
CA ASN A 549 -6.46 2.57 29.61
C ASN A 549 -5.34 2.08 30.54
N LYS A 550 -4.15 2.70 30.45
CA LYS A 550 -2.93 2.30 31.16
C LYS A 550 -2.11 3.53 31.52
N SER A 551 -1.48 3.50 32.69
CA SER A 551 -0.55 4.55 33.10
C SER A 551 0.77 4.47 32.30
N PRO A 552 1.54 5.57 32.18
CA PRO A 552 2.86 5.54 31.55
C PRO A 552 3.80 4.50 32.15
N ALA A 553 3.83 4.36 33.48
CA ALA A 553 4.65 3.37 34.17
C ALA A 553 4.23 1.92 33.81
N THR A 554 2.93 1.67 33.64
CA THR A 554 2.42 0.37 33.18
C THR A 554 2.83 0.08 31.74
N ILE A 555 2.83 1.09 30.86
CA ILE A 555 3.29 0.92 29.47
C ILE A 555 4.80 0.63 29.44
N GLU A 556 5.59 1.33 30.24
CA GLU A 556 7.03 1.11 30.37
C GLU A 556 7.33 -0.30 30.88
N GLN A 557 6.66 -0.76 31.94
CA GLN A 557 6.87 -2.12 32.44
C GLN A 557 6.50 -3.18 31.39
N ASN A 558 5.34 -3.03 30.72
CA ASN A 558 4.94 -3.96 29.67
C ASN A 558 5.93 -3.98 28.48
N PHE A 559 6.54 -2.83 28.17
CA PHE A 559 7.58 -2.75 27.16
C PHE A 559 8.83 -3.54 27.59
N LEU A 560 9.29 -3.34 28.83
CA LEU A 560 10.45 -4.06 29.39
C LEU A 560 10.20 -5.58 29.41
N ASP A 561 9.00 -6.01 29.79
CA ASP A 561 8.60 -7.43 29.81
C ASP A 561 8.51 -8.03 28.40
N ALA A 562 8.25 -7.19 27.40
CA ALA A 562 8.14 -7.58 26.00
C ALA A 562 9.46 -7.47 25.22
N LEU A 563 10.54 -6.94 25.83
CA LEU A 563 11.85 -6.84 25.19
C LEU A 563 12.35 -8.24 24.79
N GLY A 564 12.85 -8.34 23.56
CA GLY A 564 13.34 -9.60 23.00
C GLY A 564 12.27 -10.45 22.30
N GLN A 565 10.98 -10.11 22.40
CA GLN A 565 9.94 -10.80 21.62
C GLN A 565 9.99 -10.37 20.13
N PRO A 566 10.16 -11.31 19.17
CA PRO A 566 10.31 -10.96 17.75
C PRO A 566 9.13 -10.17 17.18
N MET A 567 7.90 -10.50 17.60
CA MET A 567 6.70 -9.81 17.14
C MET A 567 6.67 -8.34 17.57
N VAL A 568 7.04 -8.05 18.82
CA VAL A 568 7.06 -6.68 19.37
C VAL A 568 8.19 -5.88 18.73
N ALA A 569 9.37 -6.49 18.54
CA ALA A 569 10.46 -5.87 17.80
C ALA A 569 10.03 -5.49 16.37
N ASN A 570 9.31 -6.38 15.67
CA ASN A 570 8.78 -6.09 14.34
C ASN A 570 7.76 -4.94 14.36
N GLN A 571 6.84 -4.91 15.32
CA GLN A 571 5.86 -3.83 15.45
C GLN A 571 6.51 -2.46 15.70
N ILE A 572 7.53 -2.41 16.57
CA ILE A 572 8.31 -1.18 16.82
C ILE A 572 9.02 -0.74 15.54
N GLN A 573 9.65 -1.66 14.81
CA GLN A 573 10.31 -1.36 13.55
C GLN A 573 9.33 -0.86 12.48
N GLN A 574 8.13 -1.44 12.39
CA GLN A 574 7.08 -0.96 11.48
C GLN A 574 6.58 0.43 11.87
N ALA A 575 6.33 0.68 13.16
CA ALA A 575 5.95 2.00 13.65
C ALA A 575 7.02 3.06 13.35
N ALA A 576 8.29 2.73 13.54
CA ALA A 576 9.42 3.60 13.20
C ALA A 576 9.51 3.91 11.70
N ARG A 577 9.20 2.94 10.83
CA ARG A 577 9.16 3.15 9.38
C ARG A 577 8.03 4.11 8.93
N LEU A 578 6.92 4.18 9.66
CA LEU A 578 5.85 5.13 9.34
C LEU A 578 6.27 6.59 9.56
N ASP A 579 7.04 6.85 10.63
CA ASP A 579 7.59 8.19 10.89
C ASP A 579 8.73 8.53 9.93
N TRP A 580 9.54 7.54 9.55
CA TRP A 580 10.68 7.72 8.65
C TRP A 580 10.32 8.46 7.36
N ARG A 581 9.24 8.06 6.67
CA ARG A 581 8.84 8.73 5.40
C ARG A 581 8.63 10.23 5.59
N GLY A 582 8.04 10.63 6.73
CA GLY A 582 7.84 12.03 7.09
C GLY A 582 9.14 12.75 7.45
N VAL A 583 10.08 12.06 8.13
CA VAL A 583 11.39 12.62 8.51
C VAL A 583 12.28 12.79 7.28
N GLN A 584 12.33 11.80 6.38
CA GLN A 584 13.03 11.85 5.10
C GLN A 584 12.53 13.03 4.27
N LYS A 585 11.21 13.17 4.12
CA LYS A 585 10.61 14.32 3.41
C LYS A 585 11.04 15.65 4.00
N LYS A 586 10.94 15.82 5.33
CA LYS A 586 11.35 17.06 6.01
C LYS A 586 12.84 17.37 5.85
N TRP A 587 13.68 16.34 5.89
CA TRP A 587 15.12 16.51 5.69
C TRP A 587 15.44 16.95 4.25
N LEU A 588 14.77 16.37 3.25
CA LEU A 588 14.91 16.82 1.86
C LEU A 588 14.38 18.25 1.67
N ASP A 589 13.22 18.59 2.25
CA ASP A 589 12.70 19.97 2.22
C ASP A 589 13.68 20.95 2.91
N GLN A 590 14.36 20.54 3.99
CA GLN A 590 15.41 21.35 4.63
C GLN A 590 16.65 21.52 3.77
N LEU A 591 17.03 20.52 2.97
CA LEU A 591 18.12 20.66 2.01
C LEU A 591 17.74 21.66 0.90
N ASP A 592 16.51 21.60 0.40
CA ASP A 592 16.01 22.59 -0.55
C ASP A 592 16.08 24.00 0.04
N GLU A 593 15.67 24.19 1.30
CA GLU A 593 15.80 25.47 2.01
C GLU A 593 17.26 25.88 2.22
N GLU A 594 18.14 24.96 2.62
CA GLU A 594 19.56 25.23 2.87
C GLU A 594 20.30 25.67 1.59
N PHE A 595 19.91 25.12 0.43
CA PHE A 595 20.51 25.40 -0.87
C PHE A 595 19.71 26.39 -1.72
N ASP A 596 18.70 27.07 -1.15
CA ASP A 596 17.85 28.05 -1.82
C ASP A 596 17.23 27.53 -3.13
N VAL A 597 16.78 26.27 -3.15
CA VAL A 597 16.24 25.60 -4.34
C VAL A 597 14.83 26.11 -4.65
N VAL A 598 14.62 26.52 -5.90
CA VAL A 598 13.30 26.97 -6.40
C VAL A 598 12.80 26.03 -7.49
N TRP A 599 11.82 25.20 -7.14
CA TRP A 599 11.14 24.31 -8.09
C TRP A 599 10.12 25.10 -8.94
N LEU A 600 10.49 25.37 -10.20
CA LEU A 600 9.59 26.03 -11.17
C LEU A 600 8.41 25.12 -11.57
N GLN A 601 8.61 23.81 -11.48
CA GLN A 601 7.60 22.76 -11.67
C GLN A 601 7.58 21.91 -10.40
N PRO A 602 6.68 22.23 -9.43
CA PRO A 602 6.62 21.52 -8.14
C PRO A 602 6.30 20.03 -8.26
N ASP A 603 5.74 19.60 -9.39
CA ASP A 603 5.45 18.21 -9.74
C ASP A 603 6.71 17.40 -10.10
N LEU A 604 7.81 18.07 -10.48
CA LEU A 604 9.11 17.42 -10.70
C LEU A 604 9.92 17.24 -9.41
N GLN A 605 9.48 17.82 -8.29
CA GLN A 605 10.13 17.61 -7.00
C GLN A 605 9.88 16.16 -6.59
N PHE A 606 10.93 15.33 -6.66
CA PHE A 606 10.83 13.93 -6.25
C PHE A 606 10.50 13.88 -4.76
N ARG A 607 9.34 13.32 -4.46
CA ARG A 607 8.85 13.04 -3.12
C ARG A 607 8.33 11.63 -3.18
N ASP A 608 9.07 10.67 -2.62
CA ASP A 608 8.62 9.29 -2.50
C ASP A 608 7.14 9.28 -2.04
N ASN A 609 6.23 8.83 -2.91
CA ASN A 609 4.83 8.56 -2.59
C ASN A 609 4.74 7.23 -1.80
#